data_AF-A0A2D9LWL5-F1
#
_entry.id   AF-A0A2D9LWL5-F1
#
_cell.length_a   1.000
_cell.length_b   1.000
_cell.length_c   1.000
_cell.angle_alpha   90.00
_cell.angle_beta   90.00
_cell.angle_gamma   90.00
#
_symmetry.space_group_name_H-M   'P 1'
#
loop_
_entity.id
_entity.type
_entity.pdbx_description
1 polymer ?
#
loop_
_entity_poly.entity_id
_entity_poly.type
_entity_poly.pdbx_seq_one_letter_code
_entity_poly.pdbx_strand_id
1 'polypeptide(L)'
;KGEPHFRWLETHHNVDRSEMIFVGDSLNDCRIALDCEVPFLAFPTTFSIEQFLGVDPKVDHVDPITGIVDWIEESQVQIQTTELPMADSSFSPWIGRNTSA
;
A
#
# COMPACT_ATOMS: atom_id res chain seq x y z
N LYS A 1 13.54 5.26 -15.97
CA LYS A 1 12.25 5.28 -15.22
C LYS A 1 12.60 5.54 -13.75
N GLY A 2 11.68 6.04 -12.92
CA GLY A 2 11.98 6.47 -11.53
C GLY A 2 11.01 7.53 -11.04
N GLU A 3 11.41 8.33 -10.05
CA GLU A 3 10.57 9.37 -9.44
C GLU A 3 9.78 10.25 -10.43
N PRO A 4 10.34 10.73 -11.57
CA PRO A 4 9.56 11.49 -12.54
C PRO A 4 8.40 10.71 -13.18
N HIS A 5 8.51 9.38 -13.26
CA HIS A 5 7.46 8.51 -13.77
C HIS A 5 6.29 8.43 -12.80
N PHE A 6 6.56 8.20 -11.52
CA PHE A 6 5.51 8.13 -10.49
C PHE A 6 4.82 9.48 -10.30
N ARG A 7 5.57 10.60 -10.31
CA ARG A 7 4.97 11.95 -10.30
C ARG A 7 4.05 12.23 -11.47
N TRP A 8 4.41 11.73 -12.64
CA TRP A 8 3.56 11.85 -13.81
C TRP A 8 2.26 11.05 -13.61
N LEU A 9 2.33 9.83 -13.08
CA LEU A 9 1.15 9.01 -12.78
C LEU A 9 0.23 9.69 -11.76
N GLU A 10 0.78 10.21 -10.66
CA GLU A 10 0.04 10.97 -9.63
C GLU A 10 -0.73 12.13 -10.26
N THR A 11 -0.05 12.94 -11.07
CA THR A 11 -0.65 14.14 -11.69
C THR A 11 -1.65 13.78 -12.78
N HIS A 12 -1.33 12.79 -13.61
CA HIS A 12 -2.11 12.47 -14.80
C HIS A 12 -3.40 11.71 -14.44
N HIS A 13 -3.35 10.84 -13.44
CA HIS A 13 -4.49 10.04 -13.00
C HIS A 13 -5.17 10.56 -11.73
N ASN A 14 -4.60 11.59 -11.08
CA ASN A 14 -5.09 12.14 -9.82
C ASN A 14 -5.28 11.06 -8.74
N VAL A 15 -4.22 10.28 -8.53
CA VAL A 15 -4.13 9.18 -7.56
C VAL A 15 -2.94 9.41 -6.65
N ASP A 16 -3.05 8.98 -5.39
CA ASP A 16 -1.93 9.06 -4.45
C ASP A 16 -0.98 7.87 -4.63
N ARG A 17 0.29 8.07 -4.28
CA ARG A 17 1.31 7.02 -4.35
C ARG A 17 0.97 5.81 -3.46
N SER A 18 0.35 6.03 -2.31
CA SER A 18 -0.09 4.97 -1.40
C SER A 18 -1.19 4.08 -1.99
N GLU A 19 -1.86 4.54 -3.06
CA GLU A 19 -2.88 3.78 -3.79
C GLU A 19 -2.28 3.01 -4.99
N MET A 20 -0.97 3.11 -5.21
CA MET A 20 -0.28 2.47 -6.33
C MET A 20 0.38 1.16 -5.90
N ILE A 21 0.33 0.17 -6.79
CA ILE A 21 1.17 -1.02 -6.74
C ILE A 21 1.82 -1.15 -8.11
N PHE A 22 3.14 -1.35 -8.13
CA PHE A 22 3.89 -1.61 -9.36
C PHE A 22 4.06 -3.12 -9.54
N VAL A 23 3.53 -3.66 -10.63
CA VAL A 23 3.67 -5.09 -10.98
C VAL A 23 4.67 -5.23 -12.12
N GLY A 24 5.69 -6.08 -11.96
CA GLY A 24 6.69 -6.25 -13.02
C GLY A 24 7.62 -7.43 -12.81
N ASP A 25 8.38 -7.76 -13.86
CA ASP A 25 9.30 -8.91 -13.91
C ASP A 25 10.78 -8.50 -13.95
N SER A 26 11.10 -7.25 -13.62
CA SER A 26 12.45 -6.68 -13.70
C SER A 26 13.01 -6.34 -12.32
N LEU A 27 14.20 -6.86 -11.98
CA LEU A 27 14.91 -6.51 -10.74
C LEU A 27 15.23 -5.01 -10.64
N ASN A 28 15.49 -4.36 -11.78
CA ASN A 28 15.75 -2.93 -11.81
C ASN A 28 14.50 -2.10 -11.51
N ASP A 29 13.34 -2.54 -12.02
CA ASP A 29 12.08 -1.85 -11.73
C ASP A 29 11.64 -2.09 -10.28
N CYS A 30 11.92 -3.28 -9.71
CA CYS A 30 11.77 -3.55 -8.28
C CYS A 30 12.54 -2.53 -7.44
N ARG A 31 13.86 -2.39 -7.68
CA ARG A 31 14.70 -1.41 -6.97
C ARG A 31 14.15 0.01 -7.07
N ILE A 32 13.76 0.42 -8.28
CA ILE A 32 13.25 1.76 -8.53
C ILE A 32 11.93 2.01 -7.80
N ALA A 33 11.00 1.04 -7.81
CA ALA A 33 9.72 1.17 -7.14
C ALA A 33 9.91 1.33 -5.62
N LEU A 34 10.76 0.49 -5.02
CA LEU A 34 11.10 0.56 -3.60
C LEU A 34 11.79 1.89 -3.23
N ASP A 35 12.75 2.34 -4.03
CA ASP A 35 13.42 3.65 -3.83
C ASP A 35 12.45 4.83 -3.92
N CYS A 36 11.33 4.66 -4.64
CA CYS A 36 10.28 5.67 -4.79
C CYS A 36 9.11 5.47 -3.80
N GLU A 37 9.22 4.54 -2.85
CA GLU A 37 8.19 4.21 -1.86
C GLU A 37 6.88 3.70 -2.49
N VAL A 38 6.98 3.00 -3.63
CA VAL A 38 5.86 2.32 -4.29
C VAL A 38 5.95 0.82 -4.03
N PRO A 39 4.92 0.18 -3.45
CA PRO A 39 4.86 -1.27 -3.32
C PRO A 39 5.13 -1.97 -4.65
N PHE A 40 5.98 -2.99 -4.62
CA PHE A 40 6.32 -3.80 -5.80
C PHE A 40 5.82 -5.23 -5.63
N LEU A 41 5.08 -5.71 -6.62
CA LEU A 41 4.61 -7.10 -6.72
C LEU A 41 5.35 -7.78 -7.87
N ALA A 42 6.21 -8.74 -7.55
CA ALA A 42 7.00 -9.44 -8.55
C ALA A 42 6.11 -10.35 -9.41
N PHE A 43 6.32 -10.33 -10.71
CA PHE A 43 5.78 -11.30 -11.65
C PHE A 43 6.94 -12.15 -12.21
N PRO A 44 7.27 -13.30 -11.59
CA PRO A 44 8.55 -14.00 -11.81
C PRO A 44 8.60 -14.79 -13.13
N THR A 45 8.57 -14.06 -14.25
CA THR A 45 8.74 -14.62 -15.60
C THR A 45 10.18 -14.59 -16.08
N THR A 46 10.86 -13.46 -15.90
CA THR A 46 12.26 -13.26 -16.36
C THR A 46 13.28 -13.61 -15.26
N PHE A 47 12.97 -13.28 -14.01
CA PHE A 47 13.81 -13.58 -12.84
C PHE A 47 13.02 -14.42 -11.84
N SER A 48 13.72 -15.28 -11.11
CA SER A 48 13.11 -16.09 -10.06
C SER A 48 12.80 -15.26 -8.81
N ILE A 49 11.88 -15.74 -7.97
CA ILE A 49 11.53 -15.07 -6.72
C ILE A 49 12.75 -14.92 -5.80
N GLU A 50 13.67 -15.88 -5.78
CA GLU A 50 14.91 -15.79 -4.98
C GLU A 50 15.79 -14.61 -5.41
N GLN A 51 15.77 -14.24 -6.70
CA GLN A 51 16.50 -13.08 -7.19
C GLN A 51 15.84 -11.77 -6.75
N PHE A 52 14.50 -11.72 -6.69
CA PHE A 52 13.77 -10.58 -6.14
C PHE A 52 13.98 -10.44 -4.63
N LEU A 53 13.99 -11.54 -3.88
CA LEU A 53 14.29 -11.55 -2.45
C LEU A 53 15.72 -11.08 -2.15
N GLY A 54 16.63 -11.22 -3.12
CA GLY A 54 17.97 -10.64 -3.07
C GLY A 54 18.00 -9.11 -3.22
N VAL A 55 16.94 -8.50 -3.77
CA VAL A 55 16.75 -7.04 -3.83
C VAL A 55 16.14 -6.53 -2.53
N ASP A 56 15.00 -7.10 -2.14
CA ASP A 56 14.35 -6.82 -0.86
C ASP A 56 13.67 -8.11 -0.34
N PRO A 57 14.01 -8.56 0.89
CA PRO A 57 13.45 -9.78 1.48
C PRO A 57 11.93 -9.79 1.70
N LYS A 58 11.26 -8.64 1.58
CA LYS A 58 9.82 -8.47 1.78
C LYS A 58 9.05 -8.38 0.47
N VAL A 59 9.73 -8.46 -0.68
CA VAL A 59 9.04 -8.47 -1.98
C VAL A 59 8.14 -9.67 -2.07
N ASP A 60 6.87 -9.40 -2.34
CA ASP A 60 5.89 -10.43 -2.62
C ASP A 60 5.82 -10.69 -4.13
N HIS A 61 5.11 -11.75 -4.51
CA HIS A 61 4.97 -12.14 -5.90
C HIS A 61 3.59 -12.67 -6.22
N VAL A 62 3.29 -12.63 -7.51
CA VAL A 62 2.08 -13.22 -8.06
C VAL A 62 2.45 -14.07 -9.27
N ASP A 63 1.94 -15.29 -9.31
CA ASP A 63 2.02 -16.17 -10.48
C ASP A 63 0.85 -17.17 -10.42
N PRO A 64 -0.09 -17.18 -11.38
CA PRO A 64 -0.18 -16.39 -12.62
C PRO A 64 -0.80 -14.99 -12.42
N ILE A 65 -0.83 -14.16 -13.48
CA ILE A 65 -1.34 -12.77 -13.43
C ILE A 65 -2.78 -12.64 -12.90
N THR A 66 -3.58 -13.70 -13.00
CA THR A 66 -4.94 -13.73 -12.45
C THR A 66 -4.98 -13.68 -10.93
N GLY A 67 -3.88 -14.03 -10.24
CA GLY A 67 -3.76 -13.95 -8.78
C GLY A 67 -3.60 -12.52 -8.24
N ILE A 68 -3.48 -11.50 -9.11
CA ILE A 68 -3.34 -10.11 -8.65
C ILE A 68 -4.57 -9.68 -7.85
N VAL A 69 -5.76 -10.13 -8.25
CA VAL A 69 -7.02 -9.79 -7.58
C VAL A 69 -7.03 -10.36 -6.16
N ASP A 70 -6.72 -11.65 -6.03
CA ASP A 70 -6.66 -12.34 -4.74
C ASP A 70 -5.63 -11.66 -3.81
N TRP A 71 -4.45 -11.31 -4.35
CA TRP A 71 -3.40 -10.61 -3.60
C TRP A 71 -3.86 -9.23 -3.10
N ILE A 72 -4.57 -8.46 -3.93
CA ILE A 72 -5.13 -7.16 -3.54
C ILE A 72 -6.14 -7.35 -2.40
N GLU A 73 -7.05 -8.32 -2.53
CA GLU A 73 -8.06 -8.59 -1.50
C GLU A 73 -7.42 -8.97 -0.15
N GLU A 74 -6.42 -9.86 -0.16
CA GLU A 74 -5.68 -10.26 1.03
C GLU A 74 -4.90 -9.11 1.67
N SER A 75 -4.28 -8.25 0.86
CA SER A 75 -3.51 -7.09 1.31
C SER A 75 -4.40 -6.04 1.99
N GLN A 76 -5.64 -5.86 1.54
CA GLN A 76 -6.59 -4.91 2.14
C GLN A 76 -7.13 -5.38 3.52
N VAL A 77 -7.24 -6.70 3.74
CA VAL A 77 -7.67 -7.26 5.03
C VAL A 77 -6.66 -6.99 6.15
N GLN A 78 -5.36 -6.96 5.82
CA GLN A 78 -4.31 -6.61 6.78
C GLN A 78 -4.35 -5.13 7.17
N ILE A 79 -4.80 -4.25 6.27
CA ILE A 79 -4.97 -2.82 6.54
C ILE A 79 -6.18 -2.58 7.47
N GLN A 80 -7.30 -3.28 7.27
CA GLN A 80 -8.50 -3.14 8.12
C GLN A 80 -8.35 -3.75 9.53
N THR A 81 -7.47 -4.74 9.71
CA THR A 81 -7.26 -5.36 11.04
C THR A 81 -6.50 -4.43 12.00
N THR A 82 -5.87 -3.37 11.48
CA THR A 82 -5.05 -2.45 12.29
C THR A 82 -5.84 -1.24 12.81
N GLU A 83 -7.10 -1.04 12.38
CA GLU A 83 -7.93 0.10 12.83
C GLU A 83 -9.17 -0.31 13.66
N LEU A 84 -8.92 -0.43 14.99
CA LEU A 84 -9.77 -0.03 16.14
C LEU A 84 -10.96 -0.94 16.59
N PRO A 85 -11.46 -0.85 17.86
CA PRO A 85 -11.15 0.12 18.93
C PRO A 85 -10.98 -0.47 20.36
N MET A 86 -10.34 0.27 21.28
CA MET A 86 -10.83 0.32 22.67
C MET A 86 -11.23 1.77 22.96
N ALA A 87 -12.52 2.02 22.80
CA ALA A 87 -13.17 3.20 23.36
C ALA A 87 -13.22 3.02 24.88
N ASP A 88 -12.30 3.66 25.61
CA ASP A 88 -12.49 3.81 27.04
C ASP A 88 -13.58 4.85 27.29
N SER A 89 -14.66 4.31 27.80
CA SER A 89 -15.89 4.99 28.13
C SER A 89 -15.66 5.89 29.34
N SER A 90 -15.80 7.20 29.19
CA SER A 90 -16.29 8.03 30.29
C SER A 90 -17.23 9.11 29.78
N PHE A 91 -18.50 8.77 29.91
CA PHE A 91 -19.65 9.64 29.73
C PHE A 91 -19.71 10.63 30.91
N SER A 92 -19.99 11.91 30.64
CA SER A 92 -20.70 12.80 31.58
C SER A 92 -21.36 13.95 30.82
N PRO A 93 -22.71 13.98 30.71
CA PRO A 93 -23.46 15.11 30.21
C PRO A 93 -23.80 16.02 31.39
N TRP A 94 -23.28 17.24 31.40
CA TRP A 94 -23.80 18.29 32.28
C TRP A 94 -24.66 19.24 31.45
N ILE A 95 -25.99 19.14 31.64
CA ILE A 95 -26.97 20.12 31.17
C ILE A 95 -27.48 20.92 32.38
N GLY A 96 -27.44 22.25 32.24
CA GLY A 96 -28.24 23.23 33.00
C GLY A 96 -27.40 24.18 33.86
N ARG A 97 -27.65 25.49 33.96
CA ARG A 97 -28.71 26.41 33.52
C ARG A 97 -28.19 27.86 33.73
N ASN A 98 -28.72 28.84 32.96
CA ASN A 98 -28.99 30.27 33.25
C ASN A 98 -28.02 31.09 34.15
N THR A 99 -27.71 32.38 33.94
CA THR A 99 -28.55 33.55 33.64
C THR A 99 -27.65 34.79 33.48
N SER A 100 -28.21 35.85 32.89
CA SER A 100 -27.68 37.20 32.66
C SER A 100 -26.87 37.86 33.79
N ALA A 101 -25.89 38.68 33.40
CA ALA A 101 -25.65 40.05 33.90
C ALA A 101 -24.76 40.81 32.90
#